data_AF-A0A3N2AQX5-F1
#
_entry.id   AF-A0A3N2AQX5-F1
#
_cell.length_a   1.000
_cell.length_b   1.000
_cell.length_c   1.000
_cell.angle_alpha   90.00
_cell.angle_beta   90.00
_cell.angle_gamma   90.00
#
_symmetry.space_group_name_H-M   'P 1'
#
loop_
_entity.id
_entity.type
_entity.pdbx_description
1 polymer ?
#
loop_
_entity_poly.entity_id
_entity_poly.type
_entity_poly.pdbx_seq_one_letter_code
_entity_poly.pdbx_strand_id
1 'polypeptide(L)'
;MPSQAVAPPAAVVEPAVDVRVETAEPPVLRRRSVPTFGWRQIAIAAVVGAMLGAAVPAAFEASERSAATASVDGLRAVALDYLTAIAEGRAELASEVVPLESRGAVAPDAVLQAADRIEAFEVRLVHVDGDVGTAEVRYRVGGSDIFRTLQAERAGGTWRLMTSLAEVADLAYYDPITRVQIAGVPLGGEEPVLLYPGTYTIDIVSGPIFLTGGDVFVVDGDPLTPTVPYVTAGIVPQISDYATQLALVTIAACQVEPGCPVPAEARLEPAGEVYPMGMGTTMGSIDLSVPVTATVDGAPEWFEVRVRVVFDDDGVATEWLCGEPGEYGAELQPCAP
;
A
#
# COMPACT_ATOMS: atom_id res chain seq x y z
N MET A 1 4.92 34.29 18.36
CA MET A 1 3.59 34.95 18.32
C MET A 1 3.13 35.20 19.75
N PRO A 2 2.62 36.41 20.06
CA PRO A 2 2.40 36.86 21.43
C PRO A 2 1.10 36.30 22.04
N SER A 3 1.19 36.03 23.35
CA SER A 3 0.12 35.58 24.24
C SER A 3 -0.97 36.66 24.38
N GLN A 4 -2.22 36.33 24.07
CA GLN A 4 -3.38 37.19 24.34
C GLN A 4 -4.08 36.75 25.62
N ALA A 5 -4.07 37.65 26.59
CA ALA A 5 -4.86 37.56 27.82
C ALA A 5 -6.35 37.78 27.52
N VAL A 6 -7.19 36.89 28.03
CA VAL A 6 -8.65 36.97 27.95
C VAL A 6 -9.16 37.84 29.11
N ALA A 7 -9.84 38.94 28.77
CA ALA A 7 -10.62 39.75 29.71
C ALA A 7 -12.09 39.25 29.74
N PRO A 8 -12.79 39.31 30.90
CA PRO A 8 -14.15 38.81 31.02
C PRO A 8 -15.20 39.87 30.63
N PRO A 9 -16.32 39.50 29.97
CA PRO A 9 -17.45 40.41 29.83
C PRO A 9 -18.53 40.21 30.91
N ALA A 10 -18.75 41.32 31.62
CA ALA A 10 -20.00 41.95 32.07
C ALA A 10 -21.19 41.10 32.55
N ALA A 11 -21.60 41.41 33.79
CA ALA A 11 -22.90 41.10 34.37
C ALA A 11 -24.05 41.77 33.59
N VAL A 12 -25.10 40.99 33.31
CA VAL A 12 -26.39 41.48 32.81
C VAL A 12 -27.35 41.57 34.00
N VAL A 13 -27.95 42.75 34.15
CA VAL A 13 -28.92 43.14 35.17
C VAL A 13 -30.30 43.30 34.50
N GLU A 14 -31.34 43.00 35.30
CA GLU A 14 -32.78 43.32 35.17
C GLU A 14 -33.73 42.38 34.39
N PRO A 15 -35.05 42.33 34.73
CA PRO A 15 -35.80 43.18 35.69
C PRO A 15 -36.61 42.43 36.76
N ALA A 16 -36.99 43.21 37.78
CA ALA A 16 -37.91 42.85 38.86
C ALA A 16 -39.33 42.58 38.33
N VAL A 17 -39.92 41.46 38.76
CA VAL A 17 -41.35 41.18 38.62
C VAL A 17 -41.99 41.25 40.00
N ASP A 18 -42.85 42.25 40.12
CA ASP A 18 -43.72 42.57 41.24
C ASP A 18 -44.84 41.52 41.32
N VAL A 19 -44.77 40.59 42.29
CA VAL A 19 -45.84 39.62 42.53
C VAL A 19 -46.68 40.10 43.71
N ARG A 20 -47.82 40.73 43.37
CA ARG A 20 -48.92 41.03 44.28
C ARG A 20 -49.32 39.78 45.07
N VAL A 21 -49.37 39.93 46.38
CA VAL A 21 -50.01 38.98 47.29
C VAL A 21 -51.53 39.14 47.13
N GLU A 22 -52.16 38.16 46.49
CA GLU A 22 -53.61 38.03 46.42
C GLU A 22 -54.08 37.17 47.59
N THR A 23 -54.85 37.80 48.50
CA THR A 23 -55.44 37.19 49.68
C THR A 23 -56.60 36.27 49.24
N ALA A 24 -56.33 34.98 49.11
CA ALA A 24 -57.36 33.97 48.84
C ALA A 24 -57.94 33.40 50.15
N GLU A 25 -59.27 33.43 50.27
CA GLU A 25 -60.06 32.84 51.35
C GLU A 25 -59.76 31.35 51.59
N PRO A 26 -59.91 30.84 52.83
CA PRO A 26 -59.68 29.44 53.13
C PRO A 26 -60.80 28.56 52.53
N PRO A 27 -60.47 27.51 51.77
CA PRO A 27 -61.48 26.55 51.30
C PRO A 27 -61.95 25.66 52.47
N VAL A 28 -63.26 25.51 52.56
CA VAL A 28 -63.96 24.60 53.49
C VAL A 28 -63.48 23.16 53.27
N LEU A 29 -62.84 22.58 54.29
CA LEU A 29 -62.39 21.18 54.30
C LEU A 29 -63.59 20.22 54.22
N ARG A 30 -63.90 19.71 53.03
CA ARG A 30 -64.68 18.47 52.90
C ARG A 30 -63.82 17.31 53.39
N ARG A 31 -64.22 16.70 54.51
CA ARG A 31 -63.70 15.40 54.98
C ARG A 31 -63.88 14.35 53.87
N ARG A 32 -62.80 14.03 53.16
CA ARG A 32 -62.70 12.83 52.35
C ARG A 32 -62.38 11.67 53.31
N SER A 33 -63.29 10.70 53.38
CA SER A 33 -63.07 9.45 54.11
C SER A 33 -61.87 8.74 53.50
N VAL A 34 -60.77 8.64 54.26
CA VAL A 34 -59.60 7.83 53.89
C VAL A 34 -59.97 6.37 54.14
N PRO A 35 -59.94 5.49 53.12
CA PRO A 35 -60.11 4.06 53.35
C PRO A 35 -58.94 3.56 54.20
N THR A 36 -59.23 2.86 55.29
CA THR A 36 -58.24 2.26 56.17
C THR A 36 -57.57 1.09 55.46
N PHE A 37 -56.46 1.36 54.78
CA PHE A 37 -55.56 0.35 54.23
C PHE A 37 -54.84 -0.37 55.39
N GLY A 38 -55.09 -1.68 55.52
CA GLY A 38 -54.49 -2.48 56.56
C GLY A 38 -52.97 -2.59 56.39
N TRP A 39 -52.22 -2.60 57.49
CA TRP A 39 -50.75 -2.65 57.51
C TRP A 39 -50.14 -3.75 56.60
N ARG A 40 -50.86 -4.85 56.41
CA ARG A 40 -50.48 -5.94 55.49
C ARG A 40 -50.42 -5.48 54.02
N GLN A 41 -51.28 -4.57 53.59
CA GLN A 41 -51.26 -4.02 52.22
C GLN A 41 -50.10 -3.02 52.02
N ILE A 42 -49.68 -2.32 53.08
CA ILE A 42 -48.47 -1.47 53.06
C ILE A 42 -47.22 -2.34 52.98
N ALA A 43 -47.17 -3.46 53.72
CA ALA A 43 -46.06 -4.41 53.64
C ALA A 43 -45.95 -5.08 52.25
N ILE A 44 -47.07 -5.47 51.64
CA ILE A 44 -47.08 -6.03 50.28
C ILE A 44 -46.67 -4.97 49.24
N ALA A 45 -47.17 -3.73 49.34
CA ALA A 45 -46.77 -2.65 48.45
C ALA A 45 -45.28 -2.27 48.60
N ALA A 46 -44.73 -2.31 49.82
CA ALA A 46 -43.32 -2.09 50.07
C ALA A 46 -42.44 -3.21 49.51
N VAL A 47 -42.86 -4.47 49.61
CA VAL A 47 -42.14 -5.61 49.02
C VAL A 47 -42.22 -5.59 47.49
N VAL A 48 -43.38 -5.31 46.91
CA VAL A 48 -43.54 -5.16 45.45
C VAL A 48 -42.75 -3.95 44.94
N GLY A 49 -42.78 -2.82 45.66
CA GLY A 49 -41.98 -1.64 45.36
C GLY A 49 -40.47 -1.87 45.49
N ALA A 50 -40.03 -2.67 46.47
CA ALA A 50 -38.62 -3.03 46.63
C ALA A 50 -38.16 -4.05 45.57
N MET A 51 -39.00 -5.03 45.20
CA MET A 51 -38.69 -5.97 44.12
C MET A 51 -38.66 -5.29 42.75
N LEU A 52 -39.61 -4.39 42.46
CA LEU A 52 -39.60 -3.60 41.22
C LEU A 52 -38.47 -2.55 41.22
N GLY A 53 -38.19 -1.93 42.37
CA GLY A 53 -37.12 -0.93 42.51
C GLY A 53 -35.71 -1.50 42.35
N ALA A 54 -35.49 -2.77 42.71
CA ALA A 54 -34.22 -3.46 42.50
C ALA A 54 -34.10 -4.14 41.12
N ALA A 55 -35.22 -4.52 40.49
CA ALA A 55 -35.21 -5.19 39.19
C ALA A 55 -34.88 -4.26 38.02
N VAL A 56 -35.27 -2.98 38.10
CA VAL A 56 -35.06 -2.02 37.00
C VAL A 56 -33.57 -1.71 36.77
N PRO A 57 -32.75 -1.33 37.78
CA PRO A 57 -31.34 -1.05 37.56
C PRO A 57 -30.57 -2.29 37.07
N ALA A 58 -30.87 -3.47 37.63
CA ALA A 58 -30.25 -4.72 37.22
C ALA A 58 -30.58 -5.10 35.77
N ALA A 59 -31.80 -4.82 35.30
CA ALA A 59 -32.19 -5.03 33.91
C ALA A 59 -31.48 -4.05 32.95
N PHE A 60 -31.31 -2.79 33.34
CA PHE A 60 -30.55 -1.80 32.57
C PHE A 60 -29.06 -2.18 32.49
N GLU A 61 -28.42 -2.53 33.60
CA GLU A 61 -27.01 -2.96 33.58
C GLU A 61 -26.80 -4.26 32.79
N ALA A 62 -27.74 -5.21 32.86
CA ALA A 62 -27.68 -6.43 32.06
C ALA A 62 -27.82 -6.13 30.56
N SER A 63 -28.71 -5.20 30.20
CA SER A 63 -28.87 -4.71 28.83
C SER A 63 -27.60 -4.03 28.33
N GLU A 64 -27.02 -3.11 29.10
CA GLU A 64 -25.78 -2.41 28.74
C GLU A 64 -24.60 -3.37 28.58
N ARG A 65 -24.43 -4.34 29.48
CA ARG A 65 -23.40 -5.37 29.36
C ARG A 65 -23.59 -6.25 28.12
N SER A 66 -24.84 -6.60 27.80
CA SER A 66 -25.14 -7.38 26.59
C SER A 66 -24.87 -6.59 25.30
N ALA A 67 -25.24 -5.30 25.27
CA ALA A 67 -25.00 -4.42 24.14
C ALA A 67 -23.50 -4.16 23.95
N ALA A 68 -22.76 -3.94 25.03
CA ALA A 68 -21.30 -3.77 24.98
C ALA A 68 -20.60 -5.02 24.45
N THR A 69 -21.01 -6.22 24.91
CA THR A 69 -20.46 -7.50 24.43
C THR A 69 -20.77 -7.71 22.95
N ALA A 70 -22.02 -7.50 22.53
CA ALA A 70 -22.42 -7.60 21.14
C ALA A 70 -21.68 -6.60 20.24
N SER A 71 -21.41 -5.39 20.75
CA SER A 71 -20.64 -4.38 20.03
C SER A 71 -19.19 -4.81 19.81
N VAL A 72 -18.54 -5.34 20.86
CA VAL A 72 -17.17 -5.87 20.80
C VAL A 72 -17.08 -7.07 19.85
N ASP A 73 -18.02 -8.00 19.95
CA ASP A 73 -18.06 -9.19 19.08
C ASP A 73 -18.34 -8.81 17.62
N GLY A 74 -19.18 -7.80 17.39
CA GLY A 74 -19.42 -7.25 16.06
C GLY A 74 -18.16 -6.66 15.42
N LEU A 75 -17.41 -5.85 16.16
CA LEU A 75 -16.15 -5.28 15.65
C LEU A 75 -15.10 -6.37 15.42
N ARG A 76 -15.01 -7.35 16.34
CA ARG A 76 -14.13 -8.52 16.17
C ARG A 76 -14.47 -9.29 14.89
N ALA A 77 -15.75 -9.52 14.63
CA ALA A 77 -16.20 -10.24 13.44
C ALA A 77 -15.81 -9.50 12.16
N VAL A 78 -16.06 -8.18 12.08
CA VAL A 78 -15.67 -7.38 10.91
C VAL A 78 -14.15 -7.40 10.68
N ALA A 79 -13.35 -7.28 11.74
CA ALA A 79 -11.89 -7.38 11.63
C ALA A 79 -11.43 -8.77 11.17
N LEU A 80 -12.06 -9.84 11.65
CA LEU A 80 -11.76 -11.21 11.20
C LEU A 80 -12.18 -11.46 9.75
N ASP A 81 -13.35 -10.97 9.34
CA ASP A 81 -13.83 -11.11 7.96
C ASP A 81 -12.88 -10.40 6.98
N TYR A 82 -12.38 -9.23 7.35
CA TYR A 82 -11.39 -8.50 6.58
C TYR A 82 -10.06 -9.26 6.43
N LEU A 83 -9.51 -9.78 7.53
CA LEU A 83 -8.29 -10.61 7.47
C LEU A 83 -8.51 -11.91 6.68
N THR A 84 -9.70 -12.50 6.78
CA THR A 84 -10.07 -13.70 6.02
C THR A 84 -10.13 -13.41 4.53
N ALA A 85 -10.73 -12.29 4.11
CA ALA A 85 -10.75 -11.88 2.72
C ALA A 85 -9.31 -11.73 2.17
N ILE A 86 -8.40 -11.13 2.94
CA ILE A 86 -6.98 -11.02 2.56
C ILE A 86 -6.33 -12.40 2.45
N ALA A 87 -6.49 -13.26 3.47
CA ALA A 87 -5.90 -14.60 3.52
C ALA A 87 -6.41 -15.52 2.40
N GLU A 88 -7.63 -15.31 1.90
CA GLU A 88 -8.22 -16.08 0.82
C GLU A 88 -7.94 -15.50 -0.58
N GLY A 89 -7.30 -14.32 -0.67
CA GLY A 89 -7.02 -13.68 -1.95
C GLY A 89 -8.24 -13.00 -2.57
N ARG A 90 -9.12 -12.43 -1.75
CA ARG A 90 -10.31 -11.67 -2.14
C ARG A 90 -10.09 -10.18 -1.86
N ALA A 91 -9.26 -9.55 -2.67
CA ALA A 91 -8.86 -8.15 -2.54
C ALA A 91 -10.04 -7.18 -2.73
N GLU A 92 -10.94 -7.47 -3.67
CA GLU A 92 -12.15 -6.67 -3.90
C GLU A 92 -13.04 -6.68 -2.66
N LEU A 93 -13.29 -7.85 -2.07
CA LEU A 93 -14.09 -7.98 -0.85
C LEU A 93 -13.41 -7.29 0.35
N ALA A 94 -12.09 -7.39 0.47
CA ALA A 94 -11.34 -6.67 1.50
C ALA A 94 -11.47 -5.14 1.33
N SER A 95 -11.64 -4.66 0.10
CA SER A 95 -11.83 -3.24 -0.23
C SER A 95 -13.26 -2.77 0.04
N GLU A 96 -14.27 -3.65 -0.03
CA GLU A 96 -15.65 -3.29 0.27
C GLU A 96 -15.88 -2.93 1.74
N VAL A 97 -15.08 -3.50 2.65
CA VAL A 97 -15.24 -3.34 4.11
C VAL A 97 -14.49 -2.15 4.70
N VAL A 98 -13.61 -1.50 3.94
CA VAL A 98 -12.76 -0.37 4.36
C VAL A 98 -12.88 0.77 3.34
N PRO A 99 -13.08 2.03 3.75
CA PRO A 99 -12.91 3.17 2.87
C PRO A 99 -11.43 3.29 2.47
N LEU A 100 -11.13 3.11 1.20
CA LEU A 100 -9.81 3.39 0.64
C LEU A 100 -9.75 4.88 0.33
N GLU A 101 -9.22 5.67 1.27
CA GLU A 101 -9.07 7.13 1.10
C GLU A 101 -7.97 7.52 0.11
N SER A 102 -7.26 6.56 -0.47
CA SER A 102 -6.08 6.78 -1.30
C SER A 102 -6.40 7.03 -2.78
N ARG A 103 -5.48 7.72 -3.48
CA ARG A 103 -5.50 7.92 -4.95
C ARG A 103 -5.05 6.68 -5.73
N GLY A 104 -5.28 5.49 -5.19
CA GLY A 104 -4.82 4.24 -5.78
C GLY A 104 -5.98 3.35 -6.23
N ALA A 105 -5.72 2.55 -7.25
CA ALA A 105 -6.67 1.54 -7.72
C ALA A 105 -6.59 0.29 -6.84
N VAL A 106 -7.74 -0.30 -6.51
CA VAL A 106 -7.80 -1.60 -5.84
C VAL A 106 -7.14 -2.65 -6.73
N ALA A 107 -6.20 -3.41 -6.18
CA ALA A 107 -5.65 -4.56 -6.88
C ALA A 107 -6.76 -5.59 -7.18
N PRO A 108 -6.85 -6.10 -8.42
CA PRO A 108 -7.73 -7.24 -8.70
C PRO A 108 -7.39 -8.44 -7.83
N ASP A 109 -8.37 -9.30 -7.56
CA ASP A 109 -8.18 -10.54 -6.77
C ASP A 109 -6.99 -11.38 -7.25
N ALA A 110 -6.76 -11.42 -8.57
CA ALA A 110 -5.64 -12.16 -9.19
C ALA A 110 -4.26 -11.74 -8.66
N VAL A 111 -4.06 -10.46 -8.32
CA VAL A 111 -2.80 -9.94 -7.79
C VAL A 111 -2.54 -10.51 -6.39
N LEU A 112 -3.54 -10.48 -5.51
CA LEU A 112 -3.41 -11.03 -4.16
C LEU A 112 -3.38 -12.58 -4.16
N GLN A 113 -4.04 -13.22 -5.13
CA GLN A 113 -3.98 -14.67 -5.32
C GLN A 113 -2.61 -15.15 -5.82
N ALA A 114 -1.86 -14.30 -6.53
CA ALA A 114 -0.50 -14.59 -6.97
C ALA A 114 0.54 -14.45 -5.84
N ALA A 115 0.17 -13.85 -4.70
CA ALA A 115 1.04 -13.67 -3.55
C ALA A 115 1.04 -14.88 -2.62
N ASP A 116 2.13 -15.05 -1.86
CA ASP A 116 2.06 -15.82 -0.62
C ASP A 116 1.35 -14.97 0.43
N ARG A 117 0.10 -15.33 0.70
CA ARG A 117 -0.84 -14.59 1.54
C ARG A 117 -0.51 -14.72 3.03
N ILE A 118 -1.18 -13.91 3.84
CA ILE A 118 -1.03 -13.95 5.30
C ILE A 118 -1.50 -15.28 5.89
N GLU A 119 -0.84 -15.69 6.98
CA GLU A 119 -1.16 -16.90 7.73
C GLU A 119 -1.33 -16.60 9.23
N ALA A 120 -1.85 -17.56 9.99
CA ALA A 120 -1.93 -17.53 11.45
C ALA A 120 -2.52 -16.22 12.02
N PHE A 121 -3.53 -15.66 11.34
CA PHE A 121 -4.11 -14.38 11.67
C PHE A 121 -5.12 -14.47 12.82
N GLU A 122 -5.17 -13.45 13.66
CA GLU A 122 -6.11 -13.36 14.78
C GLU A 122 -6.39 -11.90 15.20
N VAL A 123 -7.53 -11.69 15.86
CA VAL A 123 -7.87 -10.42 16.52
C VAL A 123 -7.62 -10.59 18.02
N ARG A 124 -6.62 -9.87 18.55
CA ARG A 124 -6.12 -10.05 19.93
C ARG A 124 -6.91 -9.22 20.94
N LEU A 125 -7.05 -7.93 20.66
CA LEU A 125 -7.69 -6.97 21.55
C LEU A 125 -8.70 -6.15 20.76
N VAL A 126 -9.86 -5.90 21.37
CA VAL A 126 -10.89 -5.03 20.80
C VAL A 126 -11.29 -4.03 21.87
N HIS A 127 -11.26 -2.75 21.51
CA HIS A 127 -11.71 -1.65 22.34
C HIS A 127 -12.86 -0.93 21.63
N VAL A 128 -13.91 -0.61 22.37
CA VAL A 128 -15.09 0.10 21.87
C VAL A 128 -15.39 1.25 22.81
N ASP A 129 -15.49 2.45 22.26
CA ASP A 129 -15.94 3.66 22.94
C ASP A 129 -17.08 4.29 22.13
N GLY A 130 -18.32 4.06 22.59
CA GLY A 130 -19.53 4.51 21.91
C GLY A 130 -19.69 3.92 20.51
N ASP A 131 -19.51 4.78 19.50
CA ASP A 131 -19.62 4.45 18.07
C ASP A 131 -18.24 4.31 17.39
N VAL A 132 -17.14 4.39 18.14
CA VAL A 132 -15.78 4.22 17.61
C VAL A 132 -15.14 3.01 18.28
N GLY A 133 -14.27 2.31 17.57
CA GLY A 133 -13.54 1.20 18.13
C GLY A 133 -12.20 0.96 17.47
N THR A 134 -11.38 0.17 18.14
CA THR A 134 -10.10 -0.31 17.62
C THR A 134 -10.00 -1.81 17.79
N ALA A 135 -9.37 -2.48 16.82
CA ALA A 135 -9.04 -3.89 16.87
C ALA A 135 -7.54 -4.08 16.61
N GLU A 136 -6.85 -4.67 17.57
CA GLU A 136 -5.46 -5.11 17.39
C GLU A 136 -5.45 -6.46 16.70
N VAL A 137 -4.81 -6.52 15.54
CA VAL A 137 -4.69 -7.72 14.71
C VAL A 137 -3.25 -8.20 14.68
N ARG A 138 -3.09 -9.52 14.60
CA ARG A 138 -1.81 -10.17 14.35
C ARG A 138 -1.95 -11.09 13.16
N TYR A 139 -0.91 -11.18 12.33
CA TYR A 139 -0.79 -12.16 11.26
C TYR A 139 0.67 -12.42 10.93
N ARG A 140 0.95 -13.48 10.16
CA ARG A 140 2.29 -13.82 9.68
C ARG A 140 2.38 -13.59 8.18
N VAL A 141 3.43 -12.91 7.73
CA VAL A 141 3.74 -12.67 6.31
C VAL A 141 5.24 -12.58 6.12
N GLY A 142 5.78 -13.12 5.02
CA GLY A 142 7.23 -13.10 4.76
C GLY A 142 8.06 -13.73 5.89
N GLY A 143 7.49 -14.68 6.64
CA GLY A 143 8.13 -15.30 7.81
C GLY A 143 8.17 -14.46 9.09
N SER A 144 7.55 -13.28 9.12
CA SER A 144 7.52 -12.36 10.26
C SER A 144 6.14 -12.26 10.87
N ASP A 145 6.06 -12.11 12.20
CA ASP A 145 4.81 -11.78 12.92
C ASP A 145 4.58 -10.26 12.89
N ILE A 146 3.46 -9.86 12.33
CA ILE A 146 3.07 -8.46 12.17
C ILE A 146 1.91 -8.13 13.11
N PHE A 147 1.96 -6.92 13.68
CA PHE A 147 0.93 -6.38 14.56
C PHE A 147 0.42 -5.05 14.00
N ARG A 148 -0.89 -4.92 13.86
CA ARG A 148 -1.54 -3.70 13.36
C ARG A 148 -2.75 -3.34 14.19
N THR A 149 -3.15 -2.08 14.11
CA THR A 149 -4.37 -1.58 14.75
C THR A 149 -5.31 -1.11 13.66
N LEU A 150 -6.50 -1.72 13.60
CA LEU A 150 -7.59 -1.30 12.73
C LEU A 150 -8.48 -0.35 13.53
N GLN A 151 -8.74 0.84 12.99
CA GLN A 151 -9.78 1.72 13.52
C GLN A 151 -11.11 1.42 12.83
N ALA A 152 -12.21 1.62 13.53
CA ALA A 152 -13.56 1.39 13.02
C ALA A 152 -14.55 2.39 13.59
N GLU A 153 -15.60 2.67 12.84
CA GLU A 153 -16.76 3.45 13.27
C GLU A 153 -18.05 2.67 13.05
N ARG A 154 -19.06 2.94 13.88
CA ARG A 154 -20.40 2.38 13.73
C ARG A 154 -21.27 3.37 12.96
N ALA A 155 -21.52 3.06 11.70
CA ALA A 155 -22.40 3.82 10.83
C ALA A 155 -23.64 2.99 10.48
N GLY A 156 -24.84 3.53 10.71
CA GLY A 156 -26.10 2.83 10.38
C GLY A 156 -26.34 1.55 11.18
N GLY A 157 -25.73 1.41 12.37
CA GLY A 157 -25.85 0.23 13.24
C GLY A 157 -24.88 -0.90 12.91
N THR A 158 -24.02 -0.73 11.89
CA THR A 158 -22.99 -1.70 11.49
C THR A 158 -21.60 -1.10 11.68
N TRP A 159 -20.64 -1.94 12.08
CA TRP A 159 -19.23 -1.55 12.11
C TRP A 159 -18.67 -1.45 10.69
N ARG A 160 -17.90 -0.39 10.45
CA ARG A 160 -17.13 -0.16 9.23
C ARG A 160 -15.70 0.14 9.65
N LEU A 161 -14.73 -0.53 9.03
CA LEU A 161 -13.33 -0.22 9.26
C LEU A 161 -13.01 1.14 8.65
N MET A 162 -12.07 1.88 9.24
CA MET A 162 -11.61 3.20 8.80
C MET A 162 -10.14 3.16 8.36
N THR A 163 -9.39 2.16 8.81
CA THR A 163 -7.98 1.96 8.45
C THR A 163 -7.84 0.78 7.51
N SER A 164 -7.17 1.00 6.38
CA SER A 164 -6.77 -0.06 5.45
C SER A 164 -5.41 -0.62 5.80
N LEU A 165 -5.21 -1.90 5.49
CA LEU A 165 -3.90 -2.55 5.44
C LEU A 165 -3.35 -2.57 4.01
N ALA A 166 -4.04 -1.97 3.05
CA ALA A 166 -3.55 -1.87 1.70
C ALA A 166 -2.52 -0.73 1.59
N GLU A 167 -1.45 -0.98 0.85
CA GLU A 167 -0.33 -0.06 0.65
C GLU A 167 -0.04 0.15 -0.84
N VAL A 168 0.60 1.26 -1.17
CA VAL A 168 1.19 1.48 -2.49
C VAL A 168 2.66 1.12 -2.43
N ALA A 169 3.13 0.30 -3.38
CA ALA A 169 4.55 0.08 -3.57
C ALA A 169 5.24 1.38 -4.04
N ASP A 170 6.34 1.76 -3.40
CA ASP A 170 7.13 2.92 -3.81
C ASP A 170 8.00 2.56 -5.02
N LEU A 171 7.62 3.11 -6.17
CA LEU A 171 8.30 2.92 -7.44
C LEU A 171 9.09 4.16 -7.90
N ALA A 172 9.25 5.17 -7.03
CA ALA A 172 9.81 6.46 -7.42
C ALA A 172 11.26 6.40 -7.92
N TYR A 173 11.99 5.33 -7.57
CA TYR A 173 13.38 5.12 -7.93
C TYR A 173 13.59 4.36 -9.24
N TYR A 174 12.52 3.93 -9.92
CA TYR A 174 12.61 3.12 -11.14
C TYR A 174 12.49 3.95 -12.40
N ASP A 175 13.33 3.62 -13.39
CA ASP A 175 13.26 4.19 -14.73
C ASP A 175 11.93 3.78 -15.40
N PRO A 176 11.25 4.68 -16.13
CA PRO A 176 10.04 4.37 -16.91
C PRO A 176 10.09 3.12 -17.80
N ILE A 177 11.28 2.66 -18.23
CA ILE A 177 11.41 1.38 -18.98
C ILE A 177 11.06 0.16 -18.14
N THR A 178 11.14 0.30 -16.82
CA THR A 178 10.96 -0.77 -15.88
C THR A 178 9.46 -1.03 -15.72
N ARG A 179 8.95 -2.01 -16.46
CA ARG A 179 7.57 -2.48 -16.31
C ARG A 179 7.47 -3.31 -15.03
N VAL A 180 7.04 -2.66 -13.96
CA VAL A 180 6.77 -3.33 -12.68
C VAL A 180 5.31 -3.77 -12.67
N GLN A 181 5.09 -5.08 -12.68
CA GLN A 181 3.76 -5.66 -12.69
C GLN A 181 3.71 -6.97 -11.89
N ILE A 182 2.50 -7.32 -11.44
CA ILE A 182 2.21 -8.58 -10.75
C ILE A 182 0.96 -9.17 -11.38
N ALA A 183 1.02 -10.45 -11.76
CA ALA A 183 -0.09 -11.14 -12.41
C ALA A 183 -0.64 -10.37 -13.64
N GLY A 184 0.24 -9.71 -14.39
CA GLY A 184 -0.10 -8.89 -15.54
C GLY A 184 -0.65 -7.49 -15.22
N VAL A 185 -0.75 -7.11 -13.94
CA VAL A 185 -1.27 -5.81 -13.50
C VAL A 185 -0.10 -4.85 -13.24
N PRO A 186 0.00 -3.73 -13.99
CA PRO A 186 1.04 -2.73 -13.75
C PRO A 186 0.83 -2.05 -12.39
N LEU A 187 1.89 -1.95 -11.59
CA LEU A 187 1.82 -1.37 -10.24
C LEU A 187 1.94 0.16 -10.24
N GLY A 188 2.64 0.72 -11.23
CA GLY A 188 2.79 2.16 -11.43
C GLY A 188 1.73 2.74 -12.38
N GLY A 189 1.68 4.07 -12.47
CA GLY A 189 0.75 4.78 -13.36
C GLY A 189 0.20 6.05 -12.72
N GLU A 190 -0.84 6.63 -13.34
CA GLU A 190 -1.57 7.77 -12.78
C GLU A 190 -2.29 7.41 -11.47
N GLU A 191 -2.76 6.16 -11.38
CA GLU A 191 -3.38 5.58 -10.19
C GLU A 191 -2.55 4.35 -9.76
N PRO A 192 -1.68 4.48 -8.74
CA PRO A 192 -0.90 3.35 -8.25
C PRO A 192 -1.80 2.24 -7.68
N VAL A 193 -1.36 1.00 -7.79
CA VAL A 193 -2.14 -0.14 -7.30
C VAL A 193 -1.94 -0.35 -5.80
N LEU A 194 -3.04 -0.53 -5.08
CA LEU A 194 -3.07 -0.85 -3.66
C LEU A 194 -2.92 -2.36 -3.44
N LEU A 195 -1.86 -2.75 -2.76
CA LEU A 195 -1.54 -4.14 -2.43
C LEU A 195 -1.90 -4.42 -0.98
N TYR A 196 -2.57 -5.54 -0.74
CA TYR A 196 -2.84 -6.04 0.61
C TYR A 196 -1.64 -6.79 1.19
N PRO A 197 -1.60 -7.04 2.50
CA PRO A 197 -0.51 -7.79 3.12
C PRO A 197 -0.28 -9.14 2.44
N GLY A 198 0.95 -9.39 2.06
CA GLY A 198 1.34 -10.56 1.26
C GLY A 198 2.79 -10.47 0.83
N THR A 199 3.33 -11.59 0.37
CA THR A 199 4.66 -11.67 -0.24
C THR A 199 4.49 -11.83 -1.74
N TYR A 200 4.97 -10.85 -2.49
CA TYR A 200 4.73 -10.70 -3.91
C TYR A 200 6.00 -10.92 -4.72
N THR A 201 5.85 -11.43 -5.93
CA THR A 201 6.94 -11.54 -6.91
C THR A 201 6.61 -10.66 -8.10
N ILE A 202 7.57 -9.86 -8.55
CA ILE A 202 7.42 -9.04 -9.76
C ILE A 202 7.46 -9.98 -10.97
N ASP A 203 6.52 -9.83 -11.90
CA ASP A 203 6.51 -10.66 -13.11
C ASP A 203 7.77 -10.41 -13.94
N ILE A 204 8.27 -11.46 -14.58
CA ILE A 204 9.30 -11.33 -15.60
C ILE A 204 8.60 -10.98 -16.92
N VAL A 205 8.85 -9.76 -17.42
CA VAL A 205 8.29 -9.23 -18.66
C VAL A 205 9.39 -9.06 -19.68
N SER A 206 9.31 -9.82 -20.77
CA SER A 206 10.16 -9.62 -21.93
C SER A 206 9.49 -8.67 -22.91
N GLY A 207 10.02 -7.45 -23.03
CA GLY A 207 9.71 -6.54 -24.13
C GLY A 207 10.53 -6.88 -25.38
N PRO A 208 10.48 -6.02 -26.41
CA PRO A 208 11.32 -6.15 -27.60
C PRO A 208 12.82 -5.97 -27.32
N ILE A 209 13.17 -5.18 -26.30
CA ILE A 209 14.56 -4.77 -26.01
C ILE A 209 14.93 -5.05 -24.55
N PHE A 210 14.03 -4.73 -23.62
CA PHE A 210 14.27 -4.91 -22.19
C PHE A 210 13.56 -6.14 -21.66
N LEU A 211 14.25 -6.83 -20.76
CA LEU A 211 13.69 -7.81 -19.85
C LEU A 211 13.58 -7.15 -18.49
N THR A 212 12.38 -7.03 -17.94
CA THR A 212 12.16 -6.51 -16.58
C THR A 212 11.69 -7.64 -15.69
N GLY A 213 12.10 -7.59 -14.43
CA GLY A 213 11.70 -8.56 -13.40
C GLY A 213 12.19 -8.07 -12.06
N GLY A 214 12.03 -8.85 -11.01
CA GLY A 214 12.52 -8.43 -9.71
C GLY A 214 12.45 -9.53 -8.68
N ASP A 215 12.91 -9.18 -7.50
CA ASP A 215 12.89 -10.09 -6.37
C ASP A 215 11.51 -10.10 -5.71
N VAL A 216 11.37 -11.08 -4.81
CA VAL A 216 10.25 -11.16 -3.89
C VAL A 216 10.30 -9.98 -2.93
N PHE A 217 9.16 -9.35 -2.68
CA PHE A 217 9.02 -8.28 -1.68
C PHE A 217 7.79 -8.51 -0.80
N VAL A 218 7.79 -7.91 0.38
CA VAL A 218 6.75 -8.10 1.39
C VAL A 218 5.98 -6.81 1.58
N VAL A 219 4.65 -6.88 1.49
CA VAL A 219 3.71 -5.85 1.95
C VAL A 219 3.24 -6.28 3.33
N ASP A 220 3.43 -5.44 4.33
CA ASP A 220 3.20 -5.82 5.73
C ASP A 220 1.94 -5.20 6.33
N GLY A 221 1.25 -4.32 5.63
CA GLY A 221 0.03 -3.62 6.03
C GLY A 221 0.24 -2.31 6.80
N ASP A 222 1.41 -1.68 6.75
CA ASP A 222 1.66 -0.33 7.28
C ASP A 222 1.97 0.70 6.18
N PRO A 223 1.03 1.60 5.84
CA PRO A 223 1.28 2.63 4.83
C PRO A 223 2.34 3.66 5.23
N LEU A 224 2.81 3.67 6.49
CA LEU A 224 3.93 4.52 6.93
C LEU A 224 5.29 3.88 6.68
N THR A 225 5.33 2.58 6.42
CA THR A 225 6.56 1.85 6.10
C THR A 225 6.62 1.66 4.58
N PRO A 226 7.53 2.34 3.87
CA PRO A 226 7.56 2.27 2.41
C PRO A 226 7.92 0.86 1.94
N THR A 227 6.99 0.22 1.24
CA THR A 227 7.26 -1.03 0.53
C THR A 227 8.01 -0.72 -0.78
N VAL A 228 9.33 -0.92 -0.79
CA VAL A 228 10.18 -0.71 -1.97
C VAL A 228 10.54 -2.08 -2.58
N PRO A 229 9.90 -2.52 -3.67
CA PRO A 229 10.28 -3.76 -4.32
C PRO A 229 11.65 -3.59 -4.97
N TYR A 230 12.48 -4.65 -5.08
CA TYR A 230 13.74 -4.60 -5.84
C TYR A 230 13.49 -5.05 -7.28
N VAL A 231 13.71 -4.14 -8.24
CA VAL A 231 13.46 -4.40 -9.67
C VAL A 231 14.77 -4.39 -10.44
N THR A 232 14.94 -5.38 -11.30
CA THR A 232 16.05 -5.51 -12.24
C THR A 232 15.55 -5.30 -13.66
N ALA A 233 16.30 -4.51 -14.44
CA ALA A 233 16.11 -4.39 -15.87
C ALA A 233 17.39 -4.86 -16.57
N GLY A 234 17.22 -5.77 -17.53
CA GLY A 234 18.28 -6.27 -18.40
C GLY A 234 17.91 -6.09 -19.86
N ILE A 235 18.87 -6.38 -20.74
CA ILE A 235 18.63 -6.46 -22.18
C ILE A 235 18.15 -7.87 -22.52
N VAL A 236 17.20 -8.01 -23.44
CA VAL A 236 16.76 -9.33 -23.90
C VAL A 236 17.94 -10.08 -24.53
N PRO A 237 18.08 -11.41 -24.27
CA PRO A 237 19.27 -12.15 -24.68
C PRO A 237 19.61 -12.01 -26.17
N GLN A 238 18.61 -11.99 -27.04
CA GLN A 238 18.80 -11.86 -28.49
C GLN A 238 19.43 -10.52 -28.89
N ILE A 239 19.04 -9.43 -28.23
CA ILE A 239 19.60 -8.10 -28.49
C ILE A 239 21.01 -8.01 -27.91
N SER A 240 21.23 -8.58 -26.71
CA SER A 240 22.55 -8.67 -26.10
C SER A 240 23.52 -9.44 -27.01
N ASP A 241 23.15 -10.65 -27.44
CA ASP A 241 23.98 -11.50 -28.30
C ASP A 241 24.31 -10.83 -29.64
N TYR A 242 23.34 -10.12 -30.23
CA TYR A 242 23.56 -9.41 -31.49
C TYR A 242 24.45 -8.18 -31.30
N ALA A 243 24.24 -7.39 -30.25
CA ALA A 243 25.09 -6.25 -29.92
C ALA A 243 26.54 -6.70 -29.63
N THR A 244 26.72 -7.83 -28.93
CA THR A 244 28.03 -8.46 -28.71
C THR A 244 28.70 -8.85 -30.02
N GLN A 245 27.96 -9.45 -30.97
CA GLN A 245 28.51 -9.78 -32.29
C GLN A 245 28.95 -8.53 -33.04
N LEU A 246 28.11 -7.48 -33.09
CA LEU A 246 28.44 -6.22 -33.75
C LEU A 246 29.67 -5.55 -33.14
N ALA A 247 29.80 -5.56 -31.80
CA ALA A 247 30.96 -5.01 -31.11
C ALA A 247 32.25 -5.76 -31.47
N LEU A 248 32.22 -7.10 -31.48
CA LEU A 248 33.37 -7.91 -31.87
C LEU A 248 33.79 -7.66 -33.32
N VAL A 249 32.83 -7.59 -34.25
CA VAL A 249 33.10 -7.28 -35.66
C VAL A 249 33.66 -5.86 -35.82
N THR A 250 33.13 -4.90 -35.06
CA THR A 250 33.62 -3.51 -35.06
C THR A 250 35.06 -3.41 -34.57
N ILE A 251 35.39 -4.09 -33.47
CA ILE A 251 36.78 -4.12 -32.97
C ILE A 251 37.70 -4.81 -33.98
N ALA A 252 37.27 -5.93 -34.58
CA ALA A 252 38.07 -6.62 -35.58
C ALA A 252 38.32 -5.78 -36.84
N ALA A 253 37.33 -4.98 -37.26
CA ALA A 253 37.49 -4.01 -38.35
C ALA A 253 38.41 -2.85 -37.95
N CYS A 254 38.34 -2.39 -36.70
CA CYS A 254 39.26 -1.39 -36.17
C CYS A 254 40.71 -1.90 -36.19
N GLN A 255 40.97 -3.15 -35.78
CA GLN A 255 42.32 -3.73 -35.67
C GLN A 255 43.16 -3.66 -36.97
N VAL A 256 42.52 -3.53 -38.14
CA VAL A 256 43.24 -3.39 -39.43
C VAL A 256 43.56 -1.94 -39.80
N GLU A 257 42.97 -0.96 -39.11
CA GLU A 257 43.14 0.46 -39.39
C GLU A 257 44.31 1.06 -38.59
N PRO A 258 45.10 1.97 -39.20
CA PRO A 258 46.13 2.70 -38.48
C PRO A 258 45.53 3.57 -37.36
N GLY A 259 45.96 3.34 -36.12
CA GLY A 259 45.52 4.14 -34.96
C GLY A 259 44.45 3.48 -34.11
N CYS A 260 44.02 2.26 -34.43
CA CYS A 260 43.13 1.50 -33.56
C CYS A 260 43.77 1.29 -32.17
N PRO A 261 43.03 1.54 -31.07
CA PRO A 261 43.56 1.34 -29.72
C PRO A 261 43.74 -0.14 -29.35
N VAL A 262 43.14 -1.06 -30.13
CA VAL A 262 43.22 -2.51 -29.89
C VAL A 262 44.33 -3.13 -30.75
N PRO A 263 45.31 -3.85 -30.16
CA PRO A 263 46.38 -4.51 -30.92
C PRO A 263 45.86 -5.52 -31.94
N ALA A 264 46.47 -5.58 -33.13
CA ALA A 264 46.00 -6.39 -34.26
C ALA A 264 46.02 -7.91 -34.02
N GLU A 265 46.92 -8.37 -33.15
CA GLU A 265 47.08 -9.76 -32.74
C GLU A 265 46.21 -10.16 -31.54
N ALA A 266 45.48 -9.20 -30.95
CA ALA A 266 44.71 -9.46 -29.75
C ALA A 266 43.53 -10.40 -30.05
N ARG A 267 43.35 -11.41 -29.19
CA ARG A 267 42.19 -12.30 -29.22
C ARG A 267 41.03 -11.64 -28.49
N LEU A 268 39.90 -11.48 -29.19
CA LEU A 268 38.70 -10.84 -28.65
C LEU A 268 37.74 -11.86 -28.04
N GLU A 269 37.19 -11.55 -26.86
CA GLU A 269 36.17 -12.33 -26.19
C GLU A 269 35.10 -11.40 -25.58
N PRO A 270 33.81 -11.78 -25.61
CA PRO A 270 32.78 -11.07 -24.84
C PRO A 270 33.17 -10.99 -23.37
N ALA A 271 32.88 -9.86 -22.74
CA ALA A 271 33.20 -9.65 -21.34
C ALA A 271 32.00 -9.04 -20.62
N GLY A 272 31.63 -9.58 -19.47
CA GLY A 272 30.49 -9.08 -18.70
C GLY A 272 29.13 -9.15 -19.42
N GLU A 273 28.15 -8.42 -18.89
CA GLU A 273 26.81 -8.28 -19.44
C GLU A 273 26.67 -6.98 -20.22
N VAL A 274 25.88 -6.99 -21.31
CA VAL A 274 25.52 -5.78 -22.05
C VAL A 274 24.55 -4.96 -21.20
N TYR A 275 24.83 -3.68 -21.01
CA TYR A 275 24.01 -2.81 -20.17
C TYR A 275 23.66 -1.50 -20.89
N PRO A 276 22.46 -0.92 -20.63
CA PRO A 276 22.08 0.36 -21.22
C PRO A 276 22.88 1.51 -20.60
N MET A 277 23.44 2.40 -21.42
CA MET A 277 24.14 3.62 -20.96
C MET A 277 23.22 4.85 -20.92
N GLY A 278 22.10 4.80 -21.61
CA GLY A 278 21.15 5.90 -21.68
C GLY A 278 20.15 5.70 -22.81
N MET A 279 19.01 6.38 -22.68
CA MET A 279 18.03 6.49 -23.76
C MET A 279 18.18 7.84 -24.44
N GLY A 280 17.95 7.87 -25.75
CA GLY A 280 17.54 9.13 -26.38
C GLY A 280 16.30 9.66 -25.66
N THR A 281 16.11 10.97 -25.61
CA THR A 281 14.96 11.63 -24.95
C THR A 281 13.60 11.27 -25.55
N THR A 282 13.59 10.44 -26.59
CA THR A 282 12.44 9.83 -27.26
C THR A 282 12.78 8.36 -27.52
N MET A 283 11.81 7.45 -27.34
CA MET A 283 11.96 5.98 -27.45
C MET A 283 12.51 5.44 -28.79
N GLY A 284 12.94 6.30 -29.71
CA GLY A 284 13.48 5.92 -31.01
C GLY A 284 14.93 5.43 -31.01
N SER A 285 15.67 5.51 -29.90
CA SER A 285 16.99 4.87 -29.82
C SER A 285 17.47 4.56 -28.40
N ILE A 286 18.29 3.52 -28.28
CA ILE A 286 18.94 3.09 -27.02
C ILE A 286 20.43 2.92 -27.26
N ASP A 287 21.23 3.45 -26.34
CA ASP A 287 22.67 3.22 -26.29
C ASP A 287 22.99 2.07 -25.34
N LEU A 288 23.64 1.04 -25.87
CA LEU A 288 24.15 -0.11 -25.15
C LEU A 288 25.67 0.03 -24.97
N SER A 289 26.18 -0.28 -23.79
CA SER A 289 27.59 -0.59 -23.60
C SER A 289 27.78 -2.09 -23.73
N VAL A 290 28.71 -2.48 -24.60
CA VAL A 290 29.09 -3.87 -24.84
C VAL A 290 30.53 -4.06 -24.39
N PRO A 291 30.79 -4.73 -23.27
CA PRO A 291 32.15 -4.96 -22.80
C PRO A 291 32.79 -6.12 -23.57
N VAL A 292 34.05 -5.93 -23.96
CA VAL A 292 34.86 -6.90 -24.70
C VAL A 292 36.25 -6.93 -24.07
N THR A 293 36.82 -8.12 -23.93
CA THR A 293 38.21 -8.29 -23.53
C THR A 293 39.06 -8.59 -24.76
N ALA A 294 40.17 -7.86 -24.92
CA ALA A 294 41.20 -8.16 -25.89
C ALA A 294 42.43 -8.73 -25.15
N THR A 295 42.91 -9.90 -25.56
CA THR A 295 44.04 -10.57 -24.90
C THR A 295 45.25 -10.65 -25.82
N VAL A 296 46.39 -10.11 -25.36
CA VAL A 296 47.71 -10.25 -26.01
C VAL A 296 48.66 -10.93 -25.04
N ASP A 297 49.34 -12.00 -25.47
CA ASP A 297 50.28 -12.76 -24.65
C ASP A 297 49.74 -13.21 -23.27
N GLY A 298 48.42 -13.43 -23.18
CA GLY A 298 47.73 -13.84 -21.95
C GLY A 298 47.39 -12.70 -20.97
N ALA A 299 47.68 -11.44 -21.31
CA ALA A 299 47.24 -10.27 -20.55
C ALA A 299 45.92 -9.72 -21.13
N PRO A 300 44.81 -9.77 -20.36
CA PRO A 300 43.53 -9.23 -20.81
C PRO A 300 43.46 -7.72 -20.58
N GLU A 301 43.00 -6.99 -21.60
CA GLU A 301 42.64 -5.57 -21.53
C GLU A 301 41.15 -5.41 -21.86
N TRP A 302 40.48 -4.53 -21.11
CA TRP A 302 39.05 -4.30 -21.21
C TRP A 302 38.74 -3.10 -22.11
N PHE A 303 37.80 -3.31 -23.03
CA PHE A 303 37.25 -2.30 -23.90
C PHE A 303 35.73 -2.32 -23.79
N GLU A 304 35.11 -1.17 -24.01
CA GLU A 304 33.66 -1.09 -24.21
C GLU A 304 33.40 -0.52 -25.59
N VAL A 305 32.43 -1.09 -26.29
CA VAL A 305 31.92 -0.58 -27.55
C VAL A 305 30.51 -0.07 -27.31
N ARG A 306 30.30 1.20 -27.64
CA ARG A 306 28.95 1.77 -27.65
C ARG A 306 28.21 1.27 -28.88
N VAL A 307 27.09 0.59 -28.67
CA VAL A 307 26.18 0.16 -29.74
C VAL A 307 24.86 0.88 -29.57
N ARG A 308 24.48 1.72 -30.53
CA ARG A 308 23.16 2.34 -30.59
C ARG A 308 22.24 1.54 -31.49
N VAL A 309 21.07 1.26 -30.96
CA VAL A 309 19.96 0.68 -31.72
C VAL A 309 18.94 1.78 -31.98
N VAL A 310 18.57 1.98 -33.24
CA VAL A 310 17.50 2.90 -33.65
C VAL A 310 16.27 2.09 -34.02
N PHE A 311 15.11 2.55 -33.57
CA PHE A 311 13.83 1.88 -33.76
C PHE A 311 12.89 2.72 -34.63
N ASP A 312 12.03 2.05 -35.38
CA ASP A 312 10.87 2.69 -36.00
C ASP A 312 9.71 2.85 -35.00
N ASP A 313 8.60 3.43 -35.48
CA ASP A 313 7.38 3.66 -34.70
C ASP A 313 6.71 2.36 -34.22
N ASP A 314 7.01 1.22 -34.87
CA ASP A 314 6.52 -0.11 -34.51
C ASP A 314 7.44 -0.82 -33.50
N GLY A 315 8.56 -0.18 -33.11
CA GLY A 315 9.54 -0.71 -32.16
C GLY A 315 10.49 -1.74 -32.77
N VAL A 316 10.58 -1.82 -34.10
CA VAL A 316 11.50 -2.69 -34.82
C VAL A 316 12.85 -2.00 -34.97
N ALA A 317 13.94 -2.71 -34.67
CA ALA A 317 15.29 -2.19 -34.87
C ALA A 317 15.56 -1.99 -36.37
N THR A 318 15.78 -0.75 -36.78
CA THR A 318 15.98 -0.36 -38.19
C THR A 318 17.44 -0.06 -38.51
N GLU A 319 18.20 0.42 -37.53
CA GLU A 319 19.60 0.78 -37.70
C GLU A 319 20.43 0.44 -36.46
N TRP A 320 21.68 0.03 -36.71
CA TRP A 320 22.66 -0.28 -35.69
C TRP A 320 23.90 0.58 -35.95
N LEU A 321 24.24 1.41 -34.98
CA LEU A 321 25.40 2.28 -35.03
C LEU A 321 26.40 1.86 -33.96
N CYS A 322 27.68 1.81 -34.31
CA CYS A 322 28.76 1.40 -33.44
C CYS A 322 29.74 2.57 -33.26
N GLY A 323 30.23 2.74 -32.03
CA GLY A 323 31.30 3.66 -31.69
C GLY A 323 32.67 3.00 -31.79
N GLU A 324 33.72 3.80 -31.79
CA GLU A 324 35.09 3.29 -31.70
C GLU A 324 35.34 2.63 -30.33
N PRO A 325 36.15 1.56 -30.27
CA PRO A 325 36.42 0.86 -29.01
C PRO A 325 37.06 1.78 -27.97
N GLY A 326 36.44 1.90 -26.80
CA GLY A 326 36.94 2.74 -25.70
C GLY A 326 36.58 4.24 -25.80
N GLU A 327 35.85 4.66 -26.84
CA GLU A 327 35.41 6.06 -27.00
C GLU A 327 33.90 6.24 -26.88
N TYR A 328 33.45 6.97 -25.85
CA TYR A 328 32.02 7.21 -25.60
C TYR A 328 31.49 8.51 -26.21
N GLY A 329 32.38 9.45 -26.55
CA GLY A 329 32.03 10.80 -27.03
C GLY A 329 32.05 10.97 -28.54
N ALA A 330 32.53 9.97 -29.29
CA ALA A 330 32.65 10.02 -30.74
C ALA A 330 31.29 9.90 -31.44
N GLU A 331 31.23 10.38 -32.68
CA GLU A 331 30.06 10.18 -33.55
C GLU A 331 29.93 8.69 -33.89
N LEU A 332 28.73 8.14 -33.72
CA LEU A 332 28.46 6.73 -34.02
C LEU A 332 28.31 6.55 -35.53
N GLN A 333 28.88 5.48 -36.06
CA GLN A 333 28.80 5.13 -37.48
C GLN A 333 28.03 3.83 -37.68
N PRO A 334 27.49 3.54 -38.88
CA PRO A 334 26.91 2.23 -39.15
C PRO A 334 27.87 1.10 -38.75
N CYS A 335 27.38 0.13 -37.98
CA CYS A 335 28.20 -1.00 -37.57
C CYS A 335 28.76 -1.74 -38.80
N ALA A 336 29.99 -2.23 -38.68
CA ALA A 336 30.60 -3.03 -39.74
C ALA A 336 29.75 -4.31 -40.01
N PRO A 337 29.58 -4.69 -41.29
CA PRO A 337 28.70 -5.80 -41.69
C PRO A 337 29.21 -7.18 -41.31
#